data_AF-A0A9E8DFJ9-F1
#
_entry.id   AF-A0A9E8DFJ9-F1
#
_cell.length_a   1.000
_cell.length_b   1.000
_cell.length_c   1.000
_cell.angle_alpha   90.00
_cell.angle_beta   90.00
_cell.angle_gamma   90.00
#
_symmetry.space_group_name_H-M   'P 1'
#
loop_
_entity.id
_entity.type
_entity.pdbx_description
1 polymer ?
#
loop_
_entity_poly.entity_id
_entity_poly.type
_entity_poly.pdbx_seq_one_letter_code
_entity_poly.pdbx_strand_id
1 'polypeptide(L)'
;MCAPQVMTNGRFTSVKHRVIASGNKSRISMIYFCGPPLYEKISPLPCLMERGEESLYKEFTWWEYKKAAYKSRLADNRLGLFQRQRPPLTSAAAPATISSAAAALAIATA
;
A
#
# COMPACT_ATOMS: atom_id res chain seq x y z
N MET A 1 -7.25 -9.59 9.72
CA MET A 1 -5.85 -9.25 10.06
C MET A 1 -5.21 -8.68 8.82
N CYS A 2 -4.55 -7.53 8.92
CA CYS A 2 -4.24 -6.71 7.74
C CYS A 2 -2.78 -6.81 7.26
N ALA A 3 -1.89 -7.45 8.01
CA ALA A 3 -0.48 -7.58 7.64
C ALA A 3 -0.29 -8.30 6.28
N PRO A 4 -1.01 -9.39 5.96
CA PRO A 4 -0.89 -10.02 4.63
C PRO A 4 -1.30 -9.10 3.48
N GLN A 5 -2.28 -8.21 3.70
CA GLN A 5 -2.72 -7.25 2.67
C GLN A 5 -1.63 -6.22 2.36
N VAL A 6 -0.88 -5.76 3.37
CA VAL A 6 0.19 -4.79 3.16
C VAL A 6 1.42 -5.46 2.52
N MET A 7 1.79 -6.64 3.02
CA MET A 7 2.95 -7.41 2.51
C MET A 7 2.79 -7.81 1.04
N THR A 8 1.56 -7.99 0.57
CA THR A 8 1.24 -8.35 -0.83
C THR A 8 0.83 -7.14 -1.68
N ASN A 9 1.10 -5.92 -1.21
CA ASN A 9 0.71 -4.68 -1.88
C ASN A 9 -0.77 -4.63 -2.31
N GLY A 10 -1.68 -5.20 -1.51
CA GLY A 10 -3.12 -5.21 -1.79
C GLY A 10 -3.63 -6.38 -2.62
N ARG A 11 -2.77 -7.30 -3.09
CA ARG A 11 -3.21 -8.51 -3.82
C ARG A 11 -4.11 -9.41 -2.96
N PHE A 12 -3.82 -9.50 -1.67
CA PHE A 12 -4.75 -10.10 -0.71
C PHE A 12 -5.55 -9.04 0.03
N THR A 13 -6.87 -9.18 0.03
CA THR A 13 -7.78 -8.27 0.74
C THR A 13 -8.15 -8.84 2.10
N SER A 14 -7.93 -8.08 3.18
CA SER A 14 -8.38 -8.44 4.52
C SER A 14 -9.91 -8.42 4.57
N VAL A 15 -10.51 -9.59 4.79
CA VAL A 15 -11.97 -9.76 4.81
C VAL A 15 -12.59 -9.13 6.06
N LYS A 16 -13.62 -8.32 5.85
CA LYS A 16 -14.51 -7.85 6.92
C LYS A 16 -15.47 -8.95 7.30
N HIS A 17 -15.48 -9.34 8.57
CA HIS A 17 -16.37 -10.36 9.10
C HIS A 17 -17.16 -9.80 10.28
N ARG A 18 -18.39 -10.28 10.46
CA ARG A 18 -19.25 -10.00 11.62
C ARG A 18 -19.88 -11.29 12.10
N VAL A 19 -20.14 -11.38 13.39
CA VAL A 19 -20.90 -12.48 13.98
C VAL A 19 -22.28 -11.95 14.34
N ILE A 20 -23.33 -12.66 13.91
CA ILE A 20 -24.71 -12.37 14.27
C ILE A 20 -25.10 -13.34 15.38
N ALA A 21 -25.57 -12.81 16.51
CA ALA A 21 -26.04 -13.63 17.61
C ALA A 21 -27.39 -14.27 17.25
N SER A 22 -27.51 -15.58 17.43
CA SER A 22 -28.78 -16.31 17.29
C SER A 22 -29.40 -16.48 18.68
N GLY A 23 -30.58 -15.89 18.91
CA GLY A 23 -31.18 -15.76 20.24
C GLY A 23 -31.48 -17.07 20.99
N ASN A 24 -31.56 -18.21 20.28
CA ASN A 24 -31.97 -19.48 20.88
C ASN A 24 -30.84 -20.46 21.22
N LYS A 25 -29.57 -20.17 20.88
CA LYS A 25 -28.47 -21.13 21.11
C LYS A 25 -27.16 -20.43 21.47
N SER A 26 -26.45 -20.95 22.47
CA SER A 26 -25.07 -20.54 22.75
C SER A 26 -24.15 -20.96 21.60
N ARG A 27 -23.18 -20.10 21.24
CA ARG A 27 -22.18 -20.37 20.21
C ARG A 27 -20.79 -20.12 20.77
N ILE A 28 -19.93 -21.12 20.70
CA ILE A 28 -18.52 -21.03 21.07
C ILE A 28 -17.69 -21.08 19.79
N SER A 29 -16.69 -20.21 19.68
CA SER A 29 -15.72 -20.24 18.58
C SER A 29 -14.34 -19.86 19.10
N MET A 30 -13.31 -20.55 18.62
CA MET A 30 -11.92 -20.27 18.94
C MET A 30 -11.26 -19.61 17.72
N ILE A 31 -10.47 -18.55 17.95
CA ILE A 31 -9.76 -17.82 16.89
C ILE A 31 -8.32 -17.62 17.35
N TYR A 32 -7.38 -17.89 16.44
CA TYR A 32 -5.97 -17.60 16.65
C TYR A 32 -5.53 -16.40 15.80
N PHE A 33 -4.83 -15.45 16.41
CA PHE A 33 -4.31 -14.25 15.75
C PHE A 33 -2.77 -14.27 15.75
N CYS A 34 -2.16 -14.54 14.60
CA CYS A 34 -0.71 -14.49 14.41
C CYS A 34 -0.21 -13.06 14.11
N GLY A 35 0.53 -12.42 15.00
CA GLY A 35 1.15 -11.12 14.73
C GLY A 35 2.67 -11.21 14.63
N PRO A 36 3.34 -10.34 13.84
CA PRO A 36 4.79 -10.19 13.88
C PRO A 36 5.27 -9.57 15.21
N PRO A 37 6.59 -9.54 15.47
CA PRO A 37 7.16 -8.81 16.61
C PRO A 37 6.72 -7.34 16.66
N LEU A 38 6.70 -6.74 17.85
CA LEU A 38 6.18 -5.38 18.06
C LEU A 38 6.86 -4.31 17.20
N TYR A 39 8.18 -4.38 17.09
CA TYR A 39 8.99 -3.39 16.39
C TYR A 39 9.29 -3.80 14.95
N GLU A 40 8.72 -4.91 14.49
CA GLU A 40 8.88 -5.36 13.11
C GLU A 40 8.20 -4.35 12.18
N LYS A 41 8.92 -4.00 11.12
CA LYS A 41 8.43 -3.10 10.08
C LYS A 41 7.57 -3.87 9.10
N ILE A 42 6.42 -3.30 8.77
CA ILE A 42 5.47 -3.85 7.80
C ILE A 42 5.53 -2.98 6.56
N SER A 43 5.94 -3.61 5.46
CA SER A 43 6.01 -3.03 4.12
C SER A 43 5.73 -4.12 3.08
N PRO A 44 5.41 -3.76 1.83
CA PRO A 44 5.29 -4.76 0.77
C PRO A 44 6.60 -5.53 0.59
N LEU A 45 6.48 -6.85 0.40
CA LEU A 45 7.63 -7.71 0.18
C LEU A 45 8.27 -7.39 -1.17
N PRO A 46 9.59 -7.06 -1.23
CA PRO A 46 10.25 -6.71 -2.49
C PRO A 46 10.14 -7.79 -3.57
N CYS A 47 10.10 -9.06 -3.17
CA CYS A 47 9.96 -10.19 -4.09
C CYS A 47 8.58 -10.30 -4.75
N LEU A 48 7.56 -9.62 -4.20
CA LEU A 48 6.19 -9.59 -4.74
C LEU A 48 5.89 -8.30 -5.50
N MET A 49 6.84 -7.35 -5.54
CA MET A 49 6.69 -6.09 -6.25
C MET A 49 7.17 -6.23 -7.69
N GLU A 50 6.38 -5.73 -8.63
CA GLU A 50 6.76 -5.64 -10.04
C GLU A 50 7.70 -4.46 -10.30
N ARG A 51 8.41 -4.50 -11.43
CA ARG A 51 9.39 -3.48 -11.78
C ARG A 51 8.67 -2.15 -12.04
N GLY A 52 8.94 -1.15 -11.20
CA GLY A 52 8.27 0.16 -11.27
C GLY A 52 6.92 0.21 -10.53
N GLU A 53 6.53 -0.86 -9.83
CA GLU A 53 5.35 -0.85 -8.97
C GLU A 53 5.62 -0.02 -7.71
N GLU A 54 4.73 0.93 -7.40
CA GLU A 54 4.81 1.71 -6.18
C GLU A 54 4.06 1.02 -5.03
N SER A 55 4.60 1.17 -3.81
CA SER A 55 3.92 0.69 -2.61
C SER A 55 2.64 1.50 -2.34
N LEU A 56 1.50 0.82 -2.21
CA LEU A 56 0.23 1.43 -1.81
C LEU A 56 0.20 1.87 -0.34
N TYR A 57 1.15 1.38 0.46
CA TYR A 57 1.21 1.62 1.91
C TYR A 57 2.50 2.32 2.30
N LYS A 58 2.44 3.13 3.36
CA LYS A 58 3.61 3.67 4.06
C LYS A 58 4.24 2.54 4.86
N GLU A 59 5.53 2.66 5.14
CA GLU A 59 6.18 1.77 6.11
C GLU A 59 5.71 2.15 7.53
N PHE A 60 5.35 1.16 8.33
CA PHE A 60 4.97 1.34 9.73
C PHE A 60 5.33 0.10 10.54
N THR A 61 5.46 0.25 11.84
CA THR A 61 5.71 -0.86 12.77
C THR A 61 4.42 -1.53 13.20
N TRP A 62 4.49 -2.81 13.57
CA TRP A 62 3.34 -3.52 14.13
C TRP A 62 2.80 -2.83 15.40
N TRP A 63 3.69 -2.25 16.20
CA TRP A 63 3.36 -1.42 17.35
C TRP A 63 2.46 -0.23 16.98
N GLU A 64 2.84 0.56 15.97
CA GLU A 64 2.04 1.70 15.50
C GLU A 64 0.66 1.26 15.02
N TYR A 65 0.61 0.15 14.27
CA TYR A 65 -0.65 -0.41 13.82
C TYR A 65 -1.55 -0.83 15.00
N LYS A 66 -1.01 -1.55 16.00
CA LYS A 66 -1.78 -1.93 17.18
C LYS A 66 -2.27 -0.71 17.95
N LYS A 67 -1.40 0.29 18.15
CA LYS A 67 -1.75 1.55 18.83
C LYS A 67 -2.89 2.28 18.10
N ALA A 68 -2.86 2.34 16.77
CA ALA A 68 -3.95 2.90 15.97
C ALA A 68 -5.23 2.05 16.07
N ALA A 69 -5.10 0.72 16.02
CA ALA A 69 -6.22 -0.20 16.11
C ALA A 69 -6.99 -0.06 17.44
N TYR A 70 -6.28 0.05 18.57
CA TYR A 70 -6.90 0.25 19.90
C TYR A 70 -7.58 1.63 20.06
N LYS A 71 -7.23 2.60 19.22
CA LYS A 71 -7.85 3.94 19.20
C LYS A 71 -9.04 4.05 18.22
N SER A 72 -9.32 3.01 17.45
CA SER A 72 -10.35 2.98 16.41
C SER A 72 -11.55 2.12 16.81
N ARG A 73 -12.70 2.32 16.16
CA ARG A 73 -13.85 1.43 16.33
C ARG A 73 -13.60 0.10 15.61
N LEU A 74 -14.36 -0.93 15.97
CA LEU A 74 -14.20 -2.27 15.40
C LEU A 74 -14.41 -2.31 13.87
N ALA A 75 -15.31 -1.48 13.35
CA ALA A 75 -15.67 -1.45 11.94
C ALA A 75 -14.81 -0.51 11.07
N ASP A 76 -13.93 0.28 11.69
CA ASP A 76 -13.16 1.32 10.98
C ASP A 76 -12.11 0.70 10.06
N ASN A 77 -11.80 1.40 8.96
CA ASN A 77 -10.70 1.02 8.10
C ASN A 77 -9.36 1.42 8.72
N ARG A 78 -8.79 0.52 9.54
CA ARG A 78 -7.52 0.73 10.24
C ARG A 78 -6.31 0.89 9.31
N LEU A 79 -6.36 0.31 8.10
CA LEU A 79 -5.29 0.45 7.12
C LEU A 79 -5.28 1.83 6.44
N GLY A 80 -6.40 2.56 6.46
CA GLY A 80 -6.51 3.86 5.78
C GLY A 80 -5.47 4.89 6.26
N LEU A 81 -5.09 4.84 7.54
CA LEU A 81 -4.07 5.72 8.12
C LEU A 81 -2.67 5.50 7.52
N PHE A 82 -2.42 4.31 6.99
CA PHE A 82 -1.14 3.87 6.47
C PHE A 82 -1.13 3.79 4.94
N GLN A 83 -2.22 4.10 4.26
CA GLN A 83 -2.22 4.18 2.79
C GLN A 83 -1.40 5.39 2.33
N ARG A 84 -0.62 5.22 1.27
CA ARG A 84 -0.03 6.36 0.56
C ARG A 84 -1.14 7.08 -0.18
N GLN A 85 -1.14 8.41 -0.12
CA GLN A 85 -1.97 9.17 -1.04
C GLN A 85 -1.37 9.00 -2.43
N ARG A 86 -2.21 8.64 -3.41
CA ARG A 86 -1.80 8.67 -4.80
C ARG A 86 -1.44 10.13 -5.12
N PRO A 87 -0.26 10.42 -5.69
CA PRO A 87 0.00 11.75 -6.21
C PRO A 87 -1.13 12.11 -7.20
N PRO A 88 -1.59 13.38 -7.25
CA PRO A 88 -2.43 13.82 -8.36
C PRO A 88 -1.72 13.43 -9.66
N LEU A 89 -2.43 12.81 -10.60
CA LEU A 89 -1.90 12.58 -11.93
C LEU A 89 -1.54 13.95 -12.50
N THR A 90 -0.26 14.33 -12.47
CA THR A 90 0.22 15.48 -13.23
C THR A 90 0.16 15.06 -14.70
N SER A 91 -0.93 15.42 -15.38
CA SER A 91 -0.97 15.43 -16.83
C SER A 91 -0.01 16.51 -17.32
N ALA A 92 1.24 16.14 -17.55
CA ALA A 92 2.15 16.92 -18.36
C ALA A 92 3.17 15.95 -18.94
N ALA A 93 2.86 15.45 -20.13
CA ALA A 93 3.90 15.07 -21.07
C ALA A 93 4.82 16.28 -21.23
N ALA A 94 6.03 16.20 -20.68
CA ALA A 94 7.08 17.13 -21.06
C ALA A 94 7.39 16.89 -22.54
N PRO A 95 7.36 17.91 -23.42
CA PRO A 95 7.87 17.73 -24.76
C PRO A 95 9.38 17.49 -24.64
N ALA A 96 9.85 16.45 -25.31
CA ALA A 96 11.28 16.24 -25.51
C ALA A 96 11.83 17.45 -26.29
N THR A 97 12.54 18.34 -25.61
CA THR A 97 13.31 19.40 -26.26
C THR A 97 14.49 18.73 -26.95
N ILE A 98 14.37 18.48 -28.25
CA ILE A 98 15.50 18.10 -29.10
C ILE A 98 16.43 19.32 -29.18
N SER A 99 17.64 19.15 -28.66
CA SER A 99 18.73 20.13 -28.76
C SER A 99 19.14 20.30 -30.24
N SER A 100 18.78 21.41 -30.88
CA SER A 100 19.29 21.75 -32.21
C SER A 100 20.66 22.42 -32.09
N ALA A 101 21.69 21.62 -31.89
CA ALA A 101 23.08 22.07 -31.91
C ALA A 101 23.95 21.13 -32.75
N ALA A 102 23.60 20.92 -34.02
CA ALA A 102 24.49 20.36 -35.05
C ALA A 102 23.81 20.32 -36.43
N ALA A 103 23.72 21.44 -37.16
CA ALA A 103 23.49 21.42 -38.63
C ALA A 103 23.69 22.79 -39.30
N ALA A 104 24.74 23.54 -38.96
CA ALA A 104 25.09 24.76 -39.68
C ALA A 104 26.59 24.85 -39.92
N LEU A 105 27.13 23.89 -40.68
CA LEU A 105 28.41 24.05 -41.36
C LEU A 105 28.49 23.04 -42.51
N ALA A 106 28.20 23.50 -43.73
CA ALA A 106 28.78 23.03 -45.00
C ALA A 106 27.83 23.32 -46.18
N ILE A 107 27.70 24.58 -46.62
CA ILE A 107 27.58 24.90 -48.05
C ILE A 107 28.27 26.26 -48.27
N ALA A 108 29.59 26.22 -48.44
CA ALA A 108 30.37 27.23 -49.12
C ALA A 108 31.45 26.48 -49.90
N THR A 109 31.67 26.90 -51.15
CA THR A 109 32.61 26.40 -52.18
C THR A 109 32.16 25.25 -53.09
N ALA A 110 31.56 25.61 -54.23
CA ALA A 110 32.05 25.33 -55.60
C ALA A 110 30.99 25.76 -56.62
#